data_AF-A0A523PGN9-F1
#
_entry.id   AF-A0A523PGN9-F1
#
_cell.length_a   1.000
_cell.length_b   1.000
_cell.length_c   1.000
_cell.angle_alpha   90.00
_cell.angle_beta   90.00
_cell.angle_gamma   90.00
#
_symmetry.space_group_name_H-M   'P 1'
#
loop_
_entity.id
_entity.type
_entity.pdbx_description
1 polymer ?
#
loop_
_entity_poly.entity_id
_entity_poly.type
_entity_poly.pdbx_seq_one_letter_code
_entity_poly.pdbx_strand_id
1 'polypeptide(L)'
;MTQAEHNCRTMLSPGETTSLYLADRDGAGSEIKCLQPVRVVPNKRASYLARWNEKEVFVKLFFDPRHAHRHWCREKERIKALAARSLLSPTLLHAGAVRDPKGYVLIVEALLDADTFVERWRSIISEEERQRLVRILVETLAAQHEAGILQQDLHLSNFLISGSNIYSIDAAQMRVSGRAVAKRTALRNLGLLLAQFDPRYDQYASAVLANYKAHRRWPVGDHDVPFLRACVDSAREKRKQKFLAKIFRECTAFAVKKAGNVVYVYDKHYSSSGFHKLYSDPDGFFSGHDIQYLKEGNTSTVVRISVDGTDIVIKRYNIKGVWHGIKRASRRTRASICWRNAHLLQFYGVPTPQPVAYIEQRFGPVRRRSYFVCEYVKGTNYREYFADHVVSAESRERIAQQIAEMLAVLARYRIKHGDMKATNLIIADSRTYLTDLDAMREYRTALCFHSAHNQDIKRFLENWTNYQEIRNLFKDKISSLA
;
A
#
# COMPACT_ATOMS: atom_id res chain seq x y z
N MET A 1 1.36 -3.42 -37.36
CA MET A 1 1.06 -4.25 -36.18
C MET A 1 1.50 -5.66 -36.53
N THR A 2 2.54 -6.18 -35.91
CA THR A 2 3.08 -7.52 -36.21
C THR A 2 2.08 -8.60 -35.77
N GLN A 3 2.12 -9.79 -36.38
CA GLN A 3 1.32 -10.95 -35.95
C GLN A 3 1.47 -11.23 -34.44
N ALA A 4 2.68 -11.02 -33.90
CA ALA A 4 2.96 -11.14 -32.47
C ALA A 4 2.28 -10.05 -31.61
N GLU A 5 2.17 -8.81 -32.11
CA GLU A 5 1.42 -7.73 -31.45
C GLU A 5 -0.10 -7.97 -31.50
N HIS A 6 -0.60 -8.60 -32.57
CA HIS A 6 -1.99 -9.02 -32.68
C HIS A 6 -2.30 -10.17 -31.71
N ASN A 7 -1.48 -11.23 -31.68
CA ASN A 7 -1.63 -12.38 -30.79
C ASN A 7 -1.49 -12.00 -29.29
N CYS A 8 -0.59 -11.07 -28.96
CA CYS A 8 -0.53 -10.50 -27.62
C CYS A 8 -1.80 -9.71 -27.26
N ARG A 9 -2.41 -9.00 -28.23
CA ARG A 9 -3.66 -8.23 -28.01
C ARG A 9 -4.89 -9.13 -27.88
N THR A 10 -5.00 -10.22 -28.63
CA THR A 10 -6.06 -11.23 -28.44
C THR A 10 -5.92 -11.95 -27.10
N MET A 11 -4.70 -12.33 -26.69
CA MET A 11 -4.43 -12.88 -25.34
C MET A 11 -4.72 -11.90 -24.18
N LEU A 12 -4.88 -10.61 -24.48
CA LEU A 12 -5.14 -9.54 -23.52
C LEU A 12 -6.63 -9.19 -23.39
N SER A 13 -7.51 -9.82 -24.18
CA SER A 13 -8.94 -9.49 -24.22
C SER A 13 -9.71 -10.30 -23.15
N PRO A 14 -10.33 -9.64 -22.15
CA PRO A 14 -11.14 -10.34 -21.16
C PRO A 14 -12.37 -10.97 -21.82
N GLY A 15 -12.49 -12.30 -21.79
CA GLY A 15 -13.69 -13.03 -22.24
C GLY A 15 -13.47 -14.11 -23.31
N GLU A 16 -12.31 -14.14 -23.97
CA GLU A 16 -11.99 -15.20 -24.95
C GLU A 16 -11.03 -16.23 -24.32
N THR A 17 -11.46 -17.49 -24.24
CA THR A 17 -10.59 -18.61 -23.84
C THR A 17 -9.49 -18.75 -24.89
N THR A 18 -8.24 -18.47 -24.51
CA THR A 18 -7.09 -18.61 -25.41
C THR A 18 -6.44 -19.97 -25.20
N SER A 19 -6.29 -20.75 -26.27
CA SER A 19 -5.53 -22.00 -26.22
C SER A 19 -4.06 -21.78 -26.56
N LEU A 20 -3.17 -22.47 -25.84
CA LEU A 20 -1.73 -22.49 -26.09
C LEU A 20 -1.29 -23.93 -26.32
N TYR A 21 -0.31 -24.11 -27.20
CA TYR A 21 0.22 -25.44 -27.52
C TYR A 21 1.66 -25.57 -27.10
N LEU A 22 1.94 -26.58 -26.27
CA LEU A 22 3.30 -26.95 -25.91
C LEU A 22 4.09 -27.36 -27.15
N ALA A 23 5.36 -26.95 -27.22
CA ALA A 23 6.24 -27.40 -28.28
C ALA A 23 6.77 -28.80 -27.95
N ASP A 24 6.10 -29.84 -28.47
CA ASP A 24 6.61 -31.22 -28.36
C ASP A 24 7.47 -31.62 -29.57
N ARG A 25 8.31 -32.65 -29.41
CA ARG A 25 9.19 -33.15 -30.48
C ARG A 25 8.43 -33.81 -31.63
N ASP A 26 7.25 -34.37 -31.35
CA ASP A 26 6.49 -35.22 -32.29
C ASP A 26 5.24 -34.52 -32.89
N GLY A 27 5.12 -33.20 -32.77
CA GLY A 27 4.07 -32.42 -33.44
C GLY A 27 2.72 -32.33 -32.71
N ALA A 28 2.36 -33.31 -31.88
CA ALA A 28 1.14 -33.30 -31.05
C ALA A 28 1.39 -32.68 -29.66
N GLY A 29 1.60 -31.37 -29.61
CA GLY A 29 1.72 -30.65 -28.34
C GLY A 29 0.42 -30.67 -27.55
N SER A 30 0.48 -30.97 -26.25
CA SER A 30 -0.72 -30.86 -25.40
C SER A 30 -1.22 -29.42 -25.31
N GLU A 31 -2.54 -29.29 -25.35
CA GLU A 31 -3.26 -28.01 -25.30
C GLU A 31 -3.38 -27.51 -23.85
N ILE A 32 -3.12 -26.23 -23.65
CA ILE A 32 -3.38 -25.49 -22.42
C ILE A 32 -4.49 -24.49 -22.69
N LYS A 33 -5.64 -24.65 -22.05
CA LYS A 33 -6.77 -23.73 -22.18
C LYS A 33 -6.66 -22.65 -21.11
N CYS A 34 -6.29 -21.41 -21.49
CA CYS A 34 -6.24 -20.28 -20.56
C CYS A 34 -7.65 -19.82 -20.21
N LEU A 35 -8.02 -19.98 -18.94
CA LEU A 35 -9.37 -19.69 -18.43
C LEU A 35 -9.49 -18.23 -17.98
N GLN A 36 -8.54 -17.76 -17.16
CA GLN A 36 -8.59 -16.42 -16.57
C GLN A 36 -7.20 -15.77 -16.53
N PRO A 37 -7.04 -14.54 -17.06
CA PRO A 37 -5.80 -13.78 -16.90
C PRO A 37 -5.63 -13.35 -15.44
N VAL A 38 -4.47 -13.69 -14.86
CA VAL A 38 -4.08 -13.25 -13.51
C VAL A 38 -3.19 -12.02 -13.58
N ARG A 39 -2.24 -11.99 -14.54
CA ARG A 39 -1.39 -10.82 -14.77
C ARG A 39 -0.85 -10.84 -16.18
N VAL A 40 -0.98 -9.73 -16.89
CA VAL A 40 -0.35 -9.56 -18.20
C VAL A 40 0.56 -8.34 -18.21
N VAL A 41 1.80 -8.56 -18.64
CA VAL A 41 2.77 -7.51 -18.93
C VAL A 41 3.05 -7.58 -20.43
N PRO A 42 2.48 -6.65 -21.22
CA PRO A 42 2.59 -6.67 -22.68
C PRO A 42 4.02 -6.88 -23.16
N ASN A 43 4.19 -7.74 -24.16
CA ASN A 43 5.47 -8.10 -24.80
C ASN A 43 6.56 -8.66 -23.86
N LYS A 44 6.21 -9.09 -22.64
CA LYS A 44 7.18 -9.64 -21.68
C LYS A 44 6.77 -10.96 -21.07
N ARG A 45 5.60 -11.00 -20.43
CA ARG A 45 5.11 -12.18 -19.72
C ARG A 45 3.62 -12.09 -19.46
N ALA A 46 2.99 -13.25 -19.30
CA ALA A 46 1.61 -13.37 -18.88
C ALA A 46 1.47 -14.49 -17.86
N SER A 47 0.41 -14.46 -17.06
CA SER A 47 0.08 -15.52 -16.12
C SER A 47 -1.42 -15.74 -16.09
N TYR A 48 -1.83 -17.01 -16.07
CA TYR A 48 -3.21 -17.43 -16.18
C TYR A 48 -3.53 -18.54 -15.18
N LEU A 49 -4.77 -18.56 -14.71
CA LEU A 49 -5.42 -19.81 -14.33
C LEU A 49 -5.85 -20.51 -15.64
N ALA A 50 -5.50 -21.78 -15.79
CA ALA A 50 -5.68 -22.53 -17.02
C ALA A 50 -6.08 -23.99 -16.73
N ARG A 51 -6.53 -24.69 -17.76
CA ARG A 51 -6.76 -26.15 -17.74
C ARG A 51 -5.74 -26.85 -18.61
N TRP A 52 -5.09 -27.89 -18.09
CA TRP A 52 -4.13 -28.73 -18.79
C TRP A 52 -4.32 -30.18 -18.34
N ASN A 53 -4.53 -31.11 -19.29
CA ASN A 53 -4.87 -32.51 -19.03
C ASN A 53 -6.04 -32.66 -18.03
N GLU A 54 -7.14 -31.94 -18.28
CA GLU A 54 -8.34 -31.86 -17.41
C GLU A 54 -8.10 -31.37 -15.97
N LYS A 55 -6.88 -30.94 -15.62
CA LYS A 55 -6.55 -30.37 -14.32
C LYS A 55 -6.41 -28.86 -14.40
N GLU A 56 -6.91 -28.16 -13.38
CA GLU A 56 -6.65 -26.72 -13.23
C GLU A 56 -5.23 -26.47 -12.75
N VAL A 57 -4.56 -25.54 -13.42
CA VAL A 57 -3.14 -25.25 -13.27
C VAL A 57 -2.88 -23.76 -13.37
N PHE A 58 -1.80 -23.31 -12.73
CA PHE A 58 -1.32 -21.96 -12.88
C PHE A 58 -0.21 -21.92 -13.93
N VAL A 59 -0.37 -21.07 -14.93
CA VAL A 59 0.53 -21.00 -16.08
C VAL A 59 1.25 -19.67 -16.08
N LYS A 60 2.58 -19.68 -16.17
CA LYS A 60 3.41 -18.49 -16.42
C LYS A 60 4.06 -18.58 -17.78
N LEU A 61 3.79 -17.60 -18.63
CA LEU A 61 4.36 -17.47 -19.98
C LEU A 61 5.43 -16.39 -20.00
N PHE A 62 6.52 -16.67 -20.70
CA PHE A 62 7.66 -15.78 -20.88
C PHE A 62 7.93 -15.60 -22.37
N PHE A 63 7.75 -14.37 -22.86
CA PHE A 63 7.89 -14.02 -24.28
C PHE A 63 8.64 -12.69 -24.49
N ASP A 64 9.34 -12.20 -23.46
CA ASP A 64 10.30 -11.10 -23.60
C ASP A 64 11.36 -11.46 -24.67
N PRO A 65 11.50 -10.68 -25.75
CA PRO A 65 12.36 -11.02 -26.89
C PRO A 65 13.83 -11.25 -26.54
N ARG A 66 14.30 -10.67 -25.42
CA ARG A 66 15.72 -10.72 -25.02
C ARG A 66 15.96 -11.60 -23.81
N HIS A 67 14.98 -11.72 -22.92
CA HIS A 67 15.21 -12.26 -21.59
C HIS A 67 14.29 -13.42 -21.20
N ALA A 68 13.35 -13.83 -22.07
CA ALA A 68 12.38 -14.89 -21.76
C ALA A 68 13.05 -16.16 -21.23
N HIS A 69 14.02 -16.71 -21.96
CA HIS A 69 14.73 -17.93 -21.57
C HIS A 69 15.40 -17.79 -20.19
N ARG A 70 16.09 -16.67 -19.94
CA ARG A 70 16.78 -16.41 -18.67
C ARG A 70 15.81 -16.32 -17.50
N HIS A 71 14.67 -15.65 -17.67
CA HIS A 71 13.65 -15.54 -16.64
C HIS A 71 12.98 -16.88 -16.35
N TRP A 72 12.61 -17.61 -17.40
CA TRP A 72 12.06 -18.96 -17.32
C TRP A 72 13.00 -19.94 -16.60
N CYS A 73 14.26 -20.03 -17.05
CA CYS A 73 15.28 -20.87 -16.41
C CYS A 73 15.46 -20.50 -14.94
N ARG A 74 15.58 -19.21 -14.63
CA ARG A 74 15.74 -18.77 -13.25
C ARG A 74 14.57 -19.21 -12.37
N GLU A 75 13.34 -19.00 -12.81
CA GLU A 75 12.17 -19.35 -11.99
C GLU A 75 12.03 -20.88 -11.83
N LYS A 76 12.23 -21.64 -12.90
CA LYS A 76 12.27 -23.11 -12.89
C LYS A 76 13.25 -23.66 -11.85
N GLU A 77 14.51 -23.22 -11.92
CA GLU A 77 15.56 -23.69 -11.02
C GLU A 77 15.29 -23.31 -9.56
N ARG A 78 14.57 -22.21 -9.32
CA ARG A 78 14.22 -21.78 -7.95
C ARG A 78 13.07 -22.60 -7.36
N ILE A 79 12.05 -22.91 -8.14
CA ILE A 79 10.97 -23.82 -7.71
C ILE A 79 11.56 -25.21 -7.39
N LYS A 80 12.42 -25.75 -8.28
CA LYS A 80 13.13 -27.00 -8.03
C LYS A 80 13.98 -26.96 -6.76
N ALA A 81 14.68 -25.85 -6.52
CA ALA A 81 15.51 -25.68 -5.32
C ALA A 81 14.70 -25.66 -4.02
N LEU A 82 13.47 -25.13 -4.04
CA LEU A 82 12.55 -25.17 -2.89
C LEU A 82 12.06 -26.60 -2.64
N ALA A 83 11.62 -27.30 -3.68
CA ALA A 83 11.14 -28.68 -3.60
C ALA A 83 12.24 -29.62 -3.06
N ALA A 84 13.47 -29.51 -3.55
CA ALA A 84 14.61 -30.31 -3.09
C ALA A 84 15.00 -30.06 -1.62
N ARG A 85 14.46 -29.00 -0.99
CA ARG A 85 14.67 -28.64 0.42
C ARG A 85 13.42 -28.84 1.27
N SER A 86 12.40 -29.50 0.74
CA SER A 86 11.10 -29.71 1.39
C SER A 86 10.42 -28.40 1.84
N LEU A 87 10.64 -27.32 1.09
CA LEU A 87 10.02 -26.03 1.33
C LEU A 87 8.75 -25.89 0.49
N LEU A 88 7.68 -25.40 1.10
CA LEU A 88 6.37 -25.27 0.45
C LEU A 88 6.37 -24.19 -0.64
N SER A 89 6.09 -24.64 -1.85
CA SER A 89 5.88 -23.86 -3.07
C SER A 89 4.92 -24.67 -3.96
N PRO A 90 4.10 -24.05 -4.81
CA PRO A 90 3.30 -24.79 -5.77
C PRO A 90 4.17 -25.73 -6.61
N THR A 91 3.70 -26.96 -6.79
CA THR A 91 4.44 -28.02 -7.47
C THR A 91 4.70 -27.67 -8.93
N LEU A 92 5.94 -27.80 -9.41
CA LEU A 92 6.23 -27.65 -10.83
C LEU A 92 5.77 -28.89 -11.59
N LEU A 93 4.74 -28.73 -12.42
CA LEU A 93 4.15 -29.83 -13.20
C LEU A 93 4.83 -29.96 -14.57
N HIS A 94 5.15 -28.84 -15.22
CA HIS A 94 5.82 -28.83 -16.52
C HIS A 94 6.64 -27.55 -16.73
N ALA A 95 7.72 -27.65 -17.50
CA ALA A 95 8.51 -26.53 -17.95
C ALA A 95 9.01 -26.78 -19.38
N GLY A 96 8.62 -25.93 -20.33
CA GLY A 96 8.91 -26.16 -21.75
C GLY A 96 8.81 -24.91 -22.61
N ALA A 97 8.92 -25.10 -23.93
CA ALA A 97 8.69 -24.06 -24.92
C ALA A 97 7.23 -24.07 -25.40
N VAL A 98 6.75 -22.92 -25.86
CA VAL A 98 5.41 -22.74 -26.48
C VAL A 98 5.60 -22.27 -27.92
N ARG A 99 4.78 -22.77 -28.83
CA ARG A 99 4.88 -22.46 -30.28
C ARG A 99 4.24 -21.13 -30.65
N ASP A 100 3.03 -20.88 -30.14
CA ASP A 100 2.28 -19.65 -30.38
C ASP A 100 1.64 -19.17 -29.05
N PRO A 101 2.11 -18.05 -28.45
CA PRO A 101 3.21 -17.23 -28.94
C PRO A 101 4.55 -17.93 -28.68
N LYS A 102 5.53 -17.72 -29.55
CA LYS A 102 6.86 -18.31 -29.39
C LYS A 102 7.48 -17.84 -28.07
N GLY A 103 7.77 -18.77 -27.17
CA GLY A 103 8.28 -18.42 -25.85
C GLY A 103 8.49 -19.65 -24.96
N TYR A 104 8.45 -19.42 -23.66
CA TYR A 104 8.59 -20.47 -22.65
C TYR A 104 7.43 -20.45 -21.66
N VAL A 105 7.14 -21.61 -21.07
CA VAL A 105 6.07 -21.80 -20.11
C VAL A 105 6.55 -22.54 -18.87
N LEU A 106 6.01 -22.14 -17.72
CA LEU A 106 5.97 -22.94 -16.50
C LEU A 106 4.52 -23.25 -16.18
N ILE A 107 4.21 -24.53 -16.04
CA ILE A 107 2.92 -25.02 -15.52
C ILE A 107 3.18 -25.47 -14.09
N VAL A 108 2.53 -24.83 -13.14
CA VAL A 108 2.58 -25.19 -11.73
C VAL A 108 1.19 -25.52 -11.22
N GLU A 109 1.13 -26.22 -10.10
CA GLU A 109 -0.09 -26.50 -9.37
C GLU A 109 -0.88 -25.21 -9.10
N ALA A 110 -2.18 -25.22 -9.40
CA ALA A 110 -3.09 -24.18 -8.96
C ALA A 110 -3.58 -24.52 -7.55
N LEU A 111 -3.33 -23.64 -6.59
CA LEU A 111 -3.91 -23.73 -5.25
C LEU A 111 -5.26 -23.00 -5.29
N LEU A 112 -6.33 -23.72 -5.63
CA LEU A 112 -7.65 -23.12 -5.91
C LEU A 112 -8.32 -22.54 -4.64
N ASP A 113 -8.11 -23.17 -3.49
CA ASP A 113 -8.65 -22.73 -2.19
C ASP A 113 -7.66 -21.88 -1.39
N ALA A 114 -6.76 -21.15 -2.08
CA ALA A 114 -5.73 -20.36 -1.45
C ALA A 114 -6.00 -18.86 -1.52
N ASP A 115 -5.88 -18.20 -0.37
CA ASP A 115 -5.85 -16.74 -0.28
C ASP A 115 -4.40 -16.25 -0.32
N THR A 116 -4.15 -15.06 -0.87
CA THR A 116 -2.90 -14.38 -0.56
C THR A 116 -2.84 -14.04 0.93
N PHE A 117 -1.63 -13.96 1.49
CA PHE A 117 -1.46 -13.56 2.89
C PHE A 117 -2.14 -12.21 3.18
N VAL A 118 -2.11 -11.28 2.22
CA VAL A 118 -2.72 -9.95 2.37
C VAL A 118 -4.24 -10.04 2.48
N GLU A 119 -4.89 -10.87 1.66
CA GLU A 119 -6.34 -11.07 1.71
C GLU A 119 -6.76 -11.69 3.03
N ARG A 120 -6.12 -12.79 3.44
CA ARG A 120 -6.41 -13.41 4.74
C ARG A 120 -6.13 -12.48 5.91
N TRP A 121 -5.01 -11.75 5.88
CA TRP A 121 -4.67 -10.79 6.93
C TRP A 121 -5.73 -9.71 7.13
N ARG A 122 -6.40 -9.29 6.05
CA ARG A 122 -7.47 -8.29 6.09
C ARG A 122 -8.81 -8.83 6.58
N SER A 123 -9.09 -10.11 6.37
CA SER A 123 -10.36 -10.73 6.83
C SER A 123 -10.33 -11.18 8.28
N ILE A 124 -9.15 -11.34 8.89
CA ILE A 124 -9.03 -11.77 10.29
C ILE A 124 -9.54 -10.69 11.26
N ILE A 125 -10.46 -11.12 12.14
CA ILE A 125 -11.04 -10.32 13.22
C ILE A 125 -10.33 -10.60 14.55
N SER A 126 -10.03 -11.87 14.86
CA SER A 126 -9.40 -12.32 16.11
C SER A 126 -7.89 -12.05 16.15
N GLU A 127 -7.40 -11.58 17.30
CA GLU A 127 -5.97 -11.34 17.49
C GLU A 127 -5.17 -12.65 17.60
N GLU A 128 -5.77 -13.70 18.16
CA GLU A 128 -5.17 -15.03 18.27
C GLU A 128 -4.88 -15.62 16.88
N GLU A 129 -5.82 -15.46 15.93
CA GLU A 129 -5.64 -15.91 14.56
C GLU A 129 -4.55 -15.10 13.84
N ARG A 130 -4.47 -13.77 14.07
CA ARG A 130 -3.37 -12.94 13.54
C ARG A 130 -2.02 -13.41 14.04
N GLN A 131 -1.90 -13.65 15.35
CA GLN A 131 -0.66 -14.13 15.96
C GLN A 131 -0.25 -15.50 15.41
N ARG A 132 -1.22 -16.43 15.28
CA ARG A 132 -0.98 -17.73 14.64
C ARG A 132 -0.48 -17.55 13.21
N LEU A 133 -1.11 -16.69 12.42
CA LEU A 133 -0.76 -16.52 11.02
C LEU A 133 0.63 -15.88 10.84
N VAL A 134 0.97 -14.86 11.63
CA VAL A 134 2.32 -14.25 11.63
C VAL A 134 3.37 -15.27 12.06
N ARG A 135 3.06 -16.11 13.06
CA ARG A 135 3.95 -17.17 13.49
C ARG A 135 4.31 -18.12 12.34
N ILE A 136 3.30 -18.66 11.65
CA ILE A 136 3.52 -19.59 10.52
C ILE A 136 4.34 -18.91 9.40
N LEU A 137 4.09 -17.63 9.13
CA LEU A 137 4.84 -16.86 8.13
C LEU A 137 6.33 -16.71 8.50
N VAL A 138 6.59 -16.42 9.78
CA VAL A 138 7.95 -16.23 10.31
C VAL A 138 8.70 -17.56 10.34
N GLU A 139 8.03 -18.65 10.71
CA GLU A 139 8.56 -20.02 10.66
C GLU A 139 8.87 -20.42 9.22
N THR A 140 7.99 -20.10 8.26
CA THR A 140 8.22 -20.32 6.83
C THR A 140 9.48 -19.61 6.34
N LEU A 141 9.67 -18.34 6.72
CA LEU A 141 10.88 -17.59 6.38
C LEU A 141 12.13 -18.14 7.10
N ALA A 142 12.00 -18.58 8.35
CA ALA A 142 13.09 -19.19 9.10
C ALA A 142 13.56 -20.51 8.45
N ALA A 143 12.64 -21.38 8.04
CA ALA A 143 12.91 -22.62 7.33
C ALA A 143 13.65 -22.35 6.00
N GLN A 144 13.21 -21.34 5.25
CA GLN A 144 13.91 -20.91 4.03
C GLN A 144 15.34 -20.49 4.31
N HIS A 145 15.54 -19.63 5.30
CA HIS A 145 16.87 -19.19 5.65
C HIS A 145 17.76 -20.33 6.15
N GLU A 146 17.22 -21.27 6.90
CA GLU A 146 17.95 -22.47 7.35
C GLU A 146 18.40 -23.33 6.17
N ALA A 147 17.53 -23.50 5.18
CA ALA A 147 17.85 -24.24 3.96
C ALA A 147 18.71 -23.45 2.95
N GLY A 148 19.19 -22.25 3.31
CA GLY A 148 20.06 -21.42 2.46
C GLY A 148 19.33 -20.64 1.37
N ILE A 149 18.02 -20.43 1.52
CA ILE A 149 17.19 -19.61 0.62
C ILE A 149 17.04 -18.21 1.20
N LEU A 150 17.34 -17.19 0.40
CA LEU A 150 17.17 -15.78 0.76
C LEU A 150 16.24 -15.10 -0.25
N GLN A 151 15.07 -14.62 0.20
CA GLN A 151 14.13 -13.89 -0.67
C GLN A 151 14.58 -12.44 -0.84
N GLN A 152 14.74 -11.95 -2.08
CA GLN A 152 15.13 -10.56 -2.33
C GLN A 152 13.94 -9.59 -2.41
N ASP A 153 12.73 -10.11 -2.62
CA ASP A 153 11.49 -9.33 -2.74
C ASP A 153 10.39 -9.93 -1.85
N LEU A 154 10.54 -9.67 -0.55
CA LEU A 154 9.58 -10.08 0.47
C LEU A 154 8.37 -9.15 0.47
N HIS A 155 7.38 -9.48 -0.35
CA HIS A 155 6.06 -8.87 -0.33
C HIS A 155 5.04 -9.88 0.20
N LEU A 156 4.07 -9.44 1.01
CA LEU A 156 3.08 -10.34 1.61
C LEU A 156 2.22 -11.05 0.55
N SER A 157 2.00 -10.44 -0.61
CA SER A 157 1.30 -11.11 -1.73
C SER A 157 2.07 -12.27 -2.36
N ASN A 158 3.35 -12.46 -2.02
CA ASN A 158 4.16 -13.58 -2.51
C ASN A 158 4.03 -14.82 -1.59
N PHE A 159 3.09 -14.78 -0.65
CA PHE A 159 2.74 -15.90 0.22
C PHE A 159 1.27 -16.25 0.02
N LEU A 160 0.99 -17.51 -0.30
CA LEU A 160 -0.36 -18.06 -0.41
C LEU A 160 -0.65 -18.93 0.82
N ILE A 161 -1.86 -18.84 1.34
CA ILE A 161 -2.33 -19.63 2.48
C ILE A 161 -3.32 -20.66 1.93
N SER A 162 -3.00 -21.94 2.10
CA SER A 162 -3.90 -23.05 1.75
C SER A 162 -3.98 -24.00 2.94
N GLY A 163 -5.18 -24.16 3.51
CA GLY A 163 -5.35 -24.84 4.79
C GLY A 163 -4.55 -24.15 5.91
N SER A 164 -3.71 -24.91 6.61
CA SER A 164 -2.82 -24.43 7.68
C SER A 164 -1.42 -24.02 7.19
N ASN A 165 -1.17 -24.09 5.88
CA ASN A 165 0.17 -23.97 5.31
C ASN A 165 0.36 -22.65 4.55
N ILE A 166 1.58 -22.13 4.59
CA ILE A 166 2.00 -20.97 3.80
C ILE A 166 2.97 -21.42 2.70
N TYR A 167 2.57 -21.17 1.46
CA TYR A 167 3.34 -21.44 0.25
C TYR A 167 4.01 -20.16 -0.24
N SER A 168 5.29 -20.23 -0.58
CA SER A 168 5.97 -19.11 -1.24
C SER A 168 5.83 -19.20 -2.75
N ILE A 169 5.49 -18.08 -3.38
CA ILE A 169 5.37 -17.94 -4.84
C ILE A 169 6.39 -16.93 -5.37
N ASP A 170 6.48 -16.82 -6.71
CA ASP A 170 7.43 -15.94 -7.42
C ASP A 170 8.91 -16.19 -7.03
N ALA A 171 9.30 -17.45 -7.08
CA ALA A 171 10.62 -17.93 -6.64
C ALA A 171 11.80 -17.32 -7.44
N ALA A 172 11.55 -16.67 -8.58
CA ALA A 172 12.58 -16.08 -9.45
C ALA A 172 13.51 -15.09 -8.74
N GLN A 173 13.03 -14.42 -7.68
CA GLN A 173 13.79 -13.44 -6.90
C GLN A 173 14.51 -14.03 -5.68
N MET A 174 14.52 -15.35 -5.53
CA MET A 174 15.22 -16.01 -4.43
C MET A 174 16.69 -16.25 -4.79
N ARG A 175 17.58 -16.05 -3.81
CA ARG A 175 18.97 -16.52 -3.88
C ARG A 175 19.08 -17.85 -3.16
N VAL A 176 19.80 -18.78 -3.77
CA VAL A 176 20.03 -20.12 -3.25
C VAL A 176 21.49 -20.26 -2.88
N SER A 177 21.75 -20.78 -1.70
CA SER A 177 23.07 -21.10 -1.15
C SER A 177 23.07 -22.56 -0.68
N GLY A 178 24.26 -23.18 -0.64
CA GLY A 178 24.45 -24.50 -0.03
C GLY A 178 24.55 -24.46 1.50
N ARG A 179 24.55 -23.27 2.10
CA ARG A 179 24.64 -23.05 3.54
C ARG A 179 23.51 -22.17 4.04
N ALA A 180 23.10 -22.39 5.29
CA ALA A 180 22.14 -21.55 6.00
C ALA A 180 22.52 -20.07 5.92
N VAL A 181 21.51 -19.20 5.81
CA VAL A 181 21.70 -17.75 5.74
C VAL A 181 22.22 -17.25 7.09
N ALA A 182 23.37 -16.56 7.04
CA ALA A 182 24.04 -16.02 8.21
C ALA A 182 23.14 -15.05 9.00
N LYS A 183 23.31 -15.04 10.33
CA LYS A 183 22.44 -14.35 11.29
C LYS A 183 22.10 -12.91 10.90
N ARG A 184 23.11 -12.05 10.71
CA ARG A 184 22.88 -10.63 10.37
C ARG A 184 22.14 -10.45 9.04
N THR A 185 22.40 -11.29 8.04
CA THR A 185 21.72 -11.23 6.73
C THR A 185 20.26 -11.67 6.87
N ALA A 186 20.02 -12.74 7.63
CA ALA A 186 18.68 -13.26 7.87
C ALA A 186 17.81 -12.28 8.67
N LEU A 187 18.37 -11.63 9.71
CA LEU A 187 17.66 -10.59 10.48
C LEU A 187 17.34 -9.35 9.64
N ARG A 188 18.24 -8.93 8.74
CA ARG A 188 17.93 -7.87 7.76
C ARG A 188 16.78 -8.28 6.84
N ASN A 189 16.75 -9.55 6.42
CA ASN A 189 15.70 -10.07 5.55
C ASN A 189 14.36 -10.20 6.29
N LEU A 190 14.36 -10.67 7.54
CA LEU A 190 13.20 -10.60 8.43
C LEU A 190 12.70 -9.16 8.60
N GLY A 191 13.61 -8.20 8.74
CA GLY A 191 13.27 -6.77 8.76
C GLY A 191 12.57 -6.29 7.49
N LEU A 192 12.93 -6.81 6.30
CA LEU A 192 12.22 -6.51 5.05
C LEU A 192 10.78 -7.03 5.07
N LEU A 193 10.56 -8.24 5.61
CA LEU A 193 9.22 -8.82 5.77
C LEU A 193 8.38 -8.01 6.76
N LEU A 194 8.90 -7.77 7.96
CA LEU A 194 8.18 -7.05 9.02
C LEU A 194 7.87 -5.60 8.63
N ALA A 195 8.72 -4.98 7.83
CA ALA A 195 8.45 -3.65 7.28
C ALA A 195 7.23 -3.60 6.37
N GLN A 196 6.68 -4.72 5.88
CA GLN A 196 5.43 -4.76 5.11
C GLN A 196 4.18 -4.52 5.96
N PHE A 197 4.25 -4.78 7.28
CA PHE A 197 3.16 -4.56 8.22
C PHE A 197 3.07 -3.09 8.66
N ASP A 198 1.87 -2.73 9.10
CA ASP A 198 1.58 -1.45 9.74
C ASP A 198 2.50 -1.25 10.96
N PRO A 199 3.07 -0.04 11.16
CA PRO A 199 3.90 0.30 12.30
C PRO A 199 3.36 -0.11 13.67
N ARG A 200 2.03 -0.14 13.86
CA ARG A 200 1.38 -0.54 15.11
C ARG A 200 1.72 -1.97 15.54
N TYR A 201 2.10 -2.84 14.60
CA TYR A 201 2.48 -4.23 14.89
C TYR A 201 3.94 -4.39 15.32
N ASP A 202 4.76 -3.33 15.26
CA ASP A 202 6.17 -3.42 15.63
C ASP A 202 6.37 -3.65 17.15
N GLN A 203 5.33 -3.42 17.96
CA GLN A 203 5.32 -3.80 19.38
C GLN A 203 5.54 -5.31 19.58
N TYR A 204 5.11 -6.14 18.61
CA TYR A 204 5.27 -7.60 18.64
C TYR A 204 6.64 -8.09 18.12
N ALA A 205 7.57 -7.19 17.77
CA ALA A 205 8.86 -7.56 17.19
C ALA A 205 9.69 -8.50 18.08
N SER A 206 9.61 -8.38 19.41
CA SER A 206 10.32 -9.28 20.33
C SER A 206 9.75 -10.70 20.26
N ALA A 207 8.43 -10.86 20.39
CA ALA A 207 7.76 -12.16 20.29
C ALA A 207 8.01 -12.85 18.93
N VAL A 208 7.94 -12.08 17.84
CA VAL A 208 8.26 -12.57 16.49
C VAL A 208 9.71 -13.03 16.39
N LEU A 209 10.66 -12.26 16.93
CA LEU A 209 12.06 -12.63 16.90
C LEU A 209 12.37 -13.86 17.74
N ALA A 210 11.71 -14.01 18.90
CA ALA A 210 11.84 -15.20 19.74
C ALA A 210 11.41 -16.46 18.99
N ASN A 211 10.25 -16.44 18.34
CA ASN A 211 9.79 -17.56 17.50
C ASN A 211 10.77 -17.86 16.35
N TYR A 212 11.21 -16.82 15.64
CA TYR A 212 12.19 -16.96 14.56
C TYR A 212 13.50 -17.61 15.05
N LYS A 213 14.03 -17.15 16.19
CA LYS A 213 15.25 -17.70 16.80
C LYS A 213 15.08 -19.15 17.23
N ALA A 214 13.94 -19.51 17.80
CA ALA A 214 13.63 -20.89 18.19
C ALA A 214 13.71 -21.82 16.97
N HIS A 215 13.09 -21.43 15.85
CA HIS A 215 13.16 -22.19 14.61
C HIS A 215 14.58 -22.28 14.05
N ARG A 216 15.37 -21.20 14.15
CA ARG A 216 16.79 -21.16 13.75
C ARG A 216 17.75 -21.80 14.75
N ARG A 217 17.27 -22.30 15.88
CA ARG A 217 18.06 -22.86 17.00
C ARG A 217 19.15 -21.88 17.48
N TRP A 218 18.82 -20.59 17.53
CA TRP A 218 19.71 -19.56 18.04
C TRP A 218 19.41 -19.25 19.51
N PRO A 219 20.40 -18.75 20.28
CA PRO A 219 20.17 -18.33 21.65
C PRO A 219 19.04 -17.30 21.76
N VAL A 220 18.11 -17.60 22.65
CA VAL A 220 17.02 -16.71 23.04
C VAL A 220 17.62 -15.53 23.82
N GLY A 221 17.13 -14.32 23.55
CA GLY A 221 17.62 -13.10 24.16
C GLY A 221 17.26 -11.87 23.34
N ASP A 222 17.16 -10.71 23.99
CA ASP A 222 16.64 -9.49 23.38
C ASP A 222 17.70 -8.60 22.72
N HIS A 223 18.98 -8.99 22.78
CA HIS A 223 20.10 -8.22 22.22
C HIS A 223 19.98 -7.96 20.72
N ASP A 224 19.26 -8.81 19.99
CA ASP A 224 19.03 -8.67 18.55
C ASP A 224 17.78 -7.81 18.21
N VAL A 225 16.89 -7.54 19.18
CA VAL A 225 15.64 -6.77 18.96
C VAL A 225 15.93 -5.35 18.46
N PRO A 226 16.87 -4.57 19.05
CA PRO A 226 17.21 -3.25 18.54
C PRO A 226 17.73 -3.29 17.10
N PHE A 227 18.54 -4.29 16.76
CA PHE A 227 19.06 -4.46 15.40
C PHE A 227 17.94 -4.80 14.41
N LEU A 228 17.00 -5.68 14.79
CA LEU A 228 15.84 -5.99 13.97
C LEU A 228 14.96 -4.75 13.74
N ARG A 229 14.64 -4.00 14.80
CA ARG A 229 13.85 -2.75 14.70
C ARG A 229 14.51 -1.74 13.75
N ALA A 230 15.82 -1.55 13.86
CA ALA A 230 16.56 -0.69 12.93
C ALA A 230 16.51 -1.19 11.47
N CYS A 231 16.51 -2.50 11.25
CA CYS A 231 16.33 -3.08 9.92
C CYS A 231 14.92 -2.81 9.37
N VAL A 232 13.88 -2.96 10.21
CA VAL A 232 12.48 -2.64 9.87
C VAL A 232 12.34 -1.18 9.47
N ASP A 233 12.84 -0.26 10.30
CA ASP A 233 12.74 1.18 10.04
C ASP A 233 13.48 1.57 8.74
N SER A 234 14.69 1.03 8.51
CA SER A 234 15.44 1.26 7.27
C SER A 234 14.73 0.72 6.04
N ALA A 235 14.14 -0.47 6.13
CA ALA A 235 13.37 -1.08 5.05
C ALA A 235 12.10 -0.27 4.74
N ARG A 236 11.37 0.15 5.78
CA ARG A 236 10.15 0.95 5.65
C ARG A 236 10.44 2.33 5.08
N GLU A 237 11.53 2.99 5.47
CA GLU A 237 11.96 4.28 4.89
C GLU A 237 12.24 4.15 3.38
N LYS A 238 12.95 3.09 2.96
CA LYS A 238 13.19 2.82 1.53
C LYS A 238 11.90 2.55 0.77
N ARG A 239 10.95 1.80 1.36
CA ARG A 239 9.62 1.53 0.79
C ARG A 239 8.84 2.83 0.62
N LYS A 240 8.79 3.67 1.66
CA LYS A 240 8.14 4.99 1.67
C LYS A 240 8.67 5.87 0.55
N GLN A 241 9.99 6.02 0.44
CA GLN A 241 10.60 6.86 -0.59
C GLN A 241 10.22 6.39 -2.01
N LYS A 242 10.30 5.08 -2.27
CA LYS A 242 9.88 4.50 -3.56
C LYS A 242 8.38 4.69 -3.82
N PHE A 243 7.54 4.55 -2.80
CA PHE A 243 6.09 4.72 -2.91
C PHE A 243 5.73 6.19 -3.20
N LEU A 244 6.20 7.14 -2.39
CA LEU A 244 5.91 8.57 -2.57
C LEU A 244 6.50 9.18 -3.84
N ALA A 245 7.53 8.55 -4.43
CA ALA A 245 8.00 8.93 -5.77
C ALA A 245 7.04 8.47 -6.89
N LYS A 246 6.30 7.38 -6.66
CA LYS A 246 5.35 6.81 -7.65
C LYS A 246 4.02 7.55 -7.72
N ILE A 247 3.57 8.18 -6.63
CA ILE A 247 2.24 8.83 -6.58
C ILE A 247 2.10 10.07 -7.49
N PHE A 248 3.18 10.51 -8.15
CA PHE A 248 3.20 11.67 -9.06
C PHE A 248 3.41 11.30 -10.53
N ARG A 249 3.39 10.00 -10.88
CA ARG A 249 3.65 9.51 -12.23
C ARG A 249 2.65 8.45 -12.64
N GLU A 250 2.49 8.30 -13.95
CA GLU A 250 1.66 7.25 -14.54
C GLU A 250 2.15 5.86 -14.05
N CYS A 251 1.24 5.10 -13.45
CA CYS A 251 1.50 3.72 -13.02
C CYS A 251 0.19 2.91 -12.98
N THR A 252 0.20 1.72 -12.38
CA THR A 252 -0.98 0.87 -12.28
C THR A 252 -2.10 1.49 -11.45
N ALA A 253 -1.75 2.26 -10.40
CA ALA A 253 -2.73 2.90 -9.51
C ALA A 253 -3.08 4.34 -9.95
N PHE A 254 -2.12 5.09 -10.46
CA PHE A 254 -2.29 6.53 -10.72
C PHE A 254 -2.16 6.87 -12.20
N ALA A 255 -3.00 7.79 -12.65
CA ALA A 255 -2.91 8.40 -13.97
C ALA A 255 -2.42 9.84 -13.87
N VAL A 256 -1.66 10.29 -14.86
CA VAL A 256 -1.18 11.68 -14.98
C VAL A 256 -1.58 12.22 -16.34
N LYS A 257 -2.28 13.35 -16.33
CA LYS A 257 -2.82 13.97 -17.56
C LYS A 257 -2.59 15.47 -17.56
N LYS A 258 -2.63 16.03 -18.76
CA LYS A 258 -2.53 17.46 -19.02
C LYS A 258 -3.62 17.86 -20.01
N ALA A 259 -4.39 18.89 -19.66
CA ALA A 259 -5.42 19.48 -20.52
C ALA A 259 -5.23 21.00 -20.53
N GLY A 260 -4.68 21.54 -21.62
CA GLY A 260 -4.29 22.94 -21.72
C GLY A 260 -3.35 23.36 -20.57
N ASN A 261 -3.87 24.24 -19.72
CA ASN A 261 -3.19 24.84 -18.57
C ASN A 261 -3.38 24.03 -17.27
N VAL A 262 -4.10 22.91 -17.31
CA VAL A 262 -4.38 22.08 -16.14
C VAL A 262 -3.52 20.82 -16.18
N VAL A 263 -2.88 20.50 -15.06
CA VAL A 263 -2.21 19.22 -14.82
C VAL A 263 -2.91 18.55 -13.65
N TYR A 264 -3.28 17.28 -13.82
CA TYR A 264 -3.94 16.52 -12.77
C TYR A 264 -3.38 15.11 -12.65
N VAL A 265 -3.38 14.63 -11.41
CA VAL A 265 -3.05 13.27 -11.04
C VAL A 265 -4.21 12.72 -10.25
N TYR A 266 -4.66 11.53 -10.60
CA TYR A 266 -5.81 10.89 -9.96
C TYR A 266 -5.57 9.39 -9.79
N ASP A 267 -6.23 8.82 -8.79
CA ASP A 267 -6.32 7.37 -8.63
C ASP A 267 -7.26 6.81 -9.71
N LYS A 268 -6.77 5.82 -10.46
CA LYS A 268 -7.47 5.22 -11.61
C LYS A 268 -8.79 4.55 -11.23
N HIS A 269 -9.00 4.25 -9.96
CA HIS A 269 -10.30 3.83 -9.45
C HIS A 269 -11.39 4.87 -9.75
N TYR A 270 -11.05 6.16 -9.75
CA TYR A 270 -11.96 7.29 -10.04
C TYR A 270 -11.76 7.81 -11.47
N SER A 271 -11.87 6.92 -12.47
CA SER A 271 -11.64 7.22 -13.89
C SER A 271 -12.93 7.24 -14.74
N SER A 272 -14.05 7.64 -14.17
CA SER A 272 -15.33 7.75 -14.86
C SER A 272 -15.49 9.08 -15.61
N SER A 273 -16.53 9.19 -16.44
CA SER A 273 -16.78 10.40 -17.23
C SER A 273 -17.07 11.64 -16.37
N GLY A 274 -17.78 11.51 -15.24
CA GLY A 274 -18.04 12.60 -14.31
C GLY A 274 -16.76 13.10 -13.65
N PHE A 275 -15.88 12.18 -13.25
CA PHE A 275 -14.57 12.51 -12.71
C PHE A 275 -13.67 13.20 -13.75
N HIS A 276 -13.65 12.75 -15.01
CA HIS A 276 -12.89 13.43 -16.07
C HIS A 276 -13.36 14.87 -16.31
N LYS A 277 -14.68 15.13 -16.25
CA LYS A 277 -15.23 16.49 -16.30
C LYS A 277 -14.68 17.33 -15.15
N LEU A 278 -14.76 16.82 -13.91
CA LEU A 278 -14.19 17.47 -12.71
C LEU A 278 -12.71 17.80 -12.86
N TYR A 279 -11.91 16.87 -13.38
CA TYR A 279 -10.47 17.08 -13.52
C TYR A 279 -10.12 18.14 -14.57
N SER A 280 -10.90 18.19 -15.66
CA SER A 280 -10.70 19.14 -16.75
C SER A 280 -11.17 20.55 -16.42
N ASP A 281 -12.26 20.68 -15.65
CA ASP A 281 -12.82 21.96 -15.20
C ASP A 281 -13.31 21.88 -13.74
N PRO A 282 -12.41 21.99 -12.76
CA PRO A 282 -12.78 21.92 -11.35
C PRO A 282 -13.52 23.16 -10.85
N ASP A 283 -13.46 24.30 -11.55
CA ASP A 283 -14.15 25.52 -11.11
C ASP A 283 -15.65 25.48 -11.44
N GLY A 284 -16.05 24.79 -12.51
CA GLY A 284 -17.47 24.57 -12.83
C GLY A 284 -18.25 23.89 -11.70
N PHE A 285 -17.57 23.05 -10.90
CA PHE A 285 -18.15 22.35 -9.75
C PHE A 285 -18.30 23.22 -8.49
N PHE A 286 -18.02 24.53 -8.57
CA PHE A 286 -18.31 25.50 -7.51
C PHE A 286 -19.55 26.37 -7.80
N SER A 287 -20.29 26.11 -8.88
CA SER A 287 -21.43 26.94 -9.30
C SER A 287 -22.76 26.19 -9.54
N GLY A 288 -22.81 24.89 -9.28
CA GLY A 288 -24.00 24.04 -9.43
C GLY A 288 -24.96 24.06 -8.24
N HIS A 289 -26.17 23.52 -8.43
CA HIS A 289 -27.25 23.52 -7.42
C HIS A 289 -27.07 22.51 -6.27
N ASP A 290 -26.33 21.41 -6.49
CA ASP A 290 -26.13 20.33 -5.49
C ASP A 290 -24.82 20.46 -4.70
N ILE A 291 -24.37 21.69 -4.43
CA ILE A 291 -23.10 21.96 -3.74
C ILE A 291 -23.35 22.29 -2.27
N GLN A 292 -22.74 21.51 -1.37
CA GLN A 292 -22.71 21.84 0.05
C GLN A 292 -21.38 22.52 0.40
N TYR A 293 -21.42 23.80 0.75
CA TYR A 293 -20.25 24.51 1.25
C TYR A 293 -19.92 24.09 2.68
N LEU A 294 -18.75 23.49 2.88
CA LEU A 294 -18.25 23.11 4.21
C LEU A 294 -17.40 24.22 4.83
N LYS A 295 -16.70 25.00 4.00
CA LYS A 295 -15.91 26.15 4.42
C LYS A 295 -15.77 27.15 3.30
N GLU A 296 -16.16 28.39 3.56
CA GLU A 296 -15.91 29.50 2.66
C GLU A 296 -14.92 30.46 3.31
N GLY A 297 -13.72 30.59 2.73
CA GLY A 297 -12.69 31.43 3.30
C GLY A 297 -11.73 31.99 2.25
N ASN A 298 -11.14 33.13 2.58
CA ASN A 298 -10.23 33.86 1.69
C ASN A 298 -8.98 33.06 1.27
N THR A 299 -8.58 32.05 2.05
CA THR A 299 -7.38 31.23 1.79
C THR A 299 -7.69 29.89 1.12
N SER A 300 -8.89 29.36 1.31
CA SER A 300 -9.36 28.10 0.74
C SER A 300 -10.89 28.02 0.78
N THR A 301 -11.49 27.47 -0.27
CA THR A 301 -12.90 27.09 -0.31
C THR A 301 -12.98 25.56 -0.24
N VAL A 302 -13.88 25.01 0.57
CA VAL A 302 -14.12 23.57 0.70
C VAL A 302 -15.59 23.31 0.43
N VAL A 303 -15.86 22.46 -0.55
CA VAL A 303 -17.21 22.03 -0.92
C VAL A 303 -17.31 20.51 -0.89
N ARG A 304 -18.50 20.01 -0.59
CA ARG A 304 -18.89 18.63 -0.81
C ARG A 304 -19.84 18.57 -2.00
N ILE A 305 -19.60 17.59 -2.87
CA ILE A 305 -20.44 17.30 -4.03
C ILE A 305 -20.53 15.78 -4.21
N SER A 306 -21.48 15.31 -5.01
CA SER A 306 -21.54 13.91 -5.47
C SER A 306 -21.14 13.84 -6.94
N VAL A 307 -20.25 12.92 -7.29
CA VAL A 307 -19.82 12.67 -8.68
C VAL A 307 -19.95 11.19 -8.96
N ASP A 308 -20.80 10.84 -9.93
CA ASP A 308 -21.09 9.46 -10.33
C ASP A 308 -21.41 8.55 -9.12
N GLY A 309 -22.19 9.06 -8.16
CA GLY A 309 -22.60 8.36 -6.94
C GLY A 309 -21.56 8.31 -5.82
N THR A 310 -20.39 8.92 -6.01
CA THR A 310 -19.35 9.04 -4.97
C THR A 310 -19.37 10.44 -4.36
N ASP A 311 -19.57 10.50 -3.05
CA ASP A 311 -19.49 11.76 -2.30
C ASP A 311 -18.03 12.15 -2.08
N ILE A 312 -17.68 13.35 -2.53
CA ILE A 312 -16.30 13.86 -2.46
C ILE A 312 -16.25 15.25 -1.84
N VAL A 313 -15.09 15.59 -1.30
CA VAL A 313 -14.71 16.92 -0.85
C VAL A 313 -13.68 17.51 -1.81
N ILE A 314 -13.94 18.72 -2.29
CA ILE A 314 -13.01 19.49 -3.10
C ILE A 314 -12.51 20.67 -2.26
N LYS A 315 -11.21 20.69 -1.97
CA LYS A 315 -10.54 21.82 -1.33
C LYS A 315 -9.78 22.64 -2.37
N ARG A 316 -10.33 23.80 -2.73
CA ARG A 316 -9.72 24.79 -3.64
C ARG A 316 -8.80 25.72 -2.86
N TYR A 317 -7.55 25.81 -3.29
CA TYR A 317 -6.55 26.72 -2.73
C TYR A 317 -6.32 27.92 -3.64
N ASN A 318 -6.61 29.12 -3.11
CA ASN A 318 -6.34 30.38 -3.78
C ASN A 318 -4.88 30.80 -3.51
N ILE A 319 -4.18 31.31 -4.54
CA ILE A 319 -2.89 31.99 -4.34
C ILE A 319 -3.17 33.47 -4.11
N LYS A 320 -2.77 33.97 -2.94
CA LYS A 320 -2.74 35.41 -2.67
C LYS A 320 -1.51 36.00 -3.38
N GLY A 321 -1.70 36.70 -4.49
CA GLY A 321 -0.70 37.58 -5.13
C GLY A 321 0.18 36.96 -6.23
N VAL A 322 0.33 37.68 -7.35
CA VAL A 322 1.14 37.33 -8.55
C VAL A 322 2.64 37.21 -8.22
N TRP A 323 3.15 38.10 -7.37
CA TRP A 323 4.55 38.10 -6.89
C TRP A 323 4.88 36.92 -5.97
N HIS A 324 3.88 36.32 -5.32
CA HIS A 324 4.05 35.05 -4.59
C HIS A 324 4.07 33.82 -5.51
N GLY A 325 3.57 33.91 -6.74
CA GLY A 325 3.56 32.83 -7.73
C GLY A 325 4.94 32.53 -8.31
N ILE A 326 5.75 33.56 -8.58
CA ILE A 326 7.08 33.42 -9.19
C ILE A 326 8.09 32.78 -8.22
N LYS A 327 8.12 33.19 -6.94
CA LYS A 327 8.94 32.55 -5.88
C LYS A 327 8.51 31.11 -5.55
N ARG A 328 7.36 30.64 -6.06
CA ARG A 328 6.79 29.30 -5.83
C ARG A 328 6.80 28.41 -7.09
N ALA A 329 7.36 28.86 -8.21
CA ALA A 329 7.45 28.06 -9.44
C ALA A 329 8.18 26.71 -9.26
N SER A 330 9.07 26.60 -8.25
CA SER A 330 9.74 25.34 -7.85
C SER A 330 9.12 24.63 -6.64
N ARG A 331 8.20 25.27 -5.89
CA ARG A 331 7.60 24.73 -4.66
C ARG A 331 6.30 23.98 -4.94
N ARG A 332 6.11 22.82 -4.31
CA ARG A 332 4.86 22.04 -4.35
C ARG A 332 3.66 22.92 -3.94
N THR A 333 2.53 22.75 -4.62
CA THR A 333 1.26 23.38 -4.23
C THR A 333 0.72 22.80 -2.93
N ARG A 334 -0.21 23.50 -2.28
CA ARG A 334 -0.92 22.95 -1.12
C ARG A 334 -1.68 21.68 -1.49
N ALA A 335 -2.27 21.60 -2.69
CA ALA A 335 -2.92 20.38 -3.15
C ALA A 335 -1.96 19.19 -3.31
N SER A 336 -0.78 19.40 -3.91
CA SER A 336 0.23 18.32 -4.03
C SER A 336 0.88 17.96 -2.70
N ILE A 337 0.91 18.88 -1.73
CA ILE A 337 1.28 18.58 -0.34
C ILE A 337 0.21 17.69 0.30
N CYS A 338 -1.09 18.03 0.19
CA CYS A 338 -2.18 17.17 0.68
C CYS A 338 -2.15 15.78 0.06
N TRP A 339 -2.02 15.68 -1.27
CA TRP A 339 -1.90 14.40 -1.98
C TRP A 339 -0.77 13.53 -1.44
N ARG A 340 0.42 14.11 -1.32
CA ARG A 340 1.58 13.44 -0.74
C ARG A 340 1.32 12.99 0.70
N ASN A 341 0.75 13.87 1.50
CA ASN A 341 0.55 13.64 2.93
C ASN A 341 -0.57 12.63 3.19
N ALA A 342 -1.65 12.63 2.41
CA ALA A 342 -2.70 11.62 2.47
C ALA A 342 -2.13 10.22 2.21
N HIS A 343 -1.37 10.07 1.11
CA HIS A 343 -0.70 8.81 0.83
C HIS A 343 0.38 8.43 1.84
N LEU A 344 1.07 9.40 2.45
CA LEU A 344 2.01 9.16 3.54
C LEU A 344 1.31 8.58 4.77
N LEU A 345 0.17 9.15 5.16
CA LEU A 345 -0.64 8.64 6.27
C LEU A 345 -1.16 7.24 5.97
N GLN A 346 -1.72 7.01 4.78
CA GLN A 346 -2.15 5.69 4.33
C GLN A 346 -1.02 4.65 4.34
N PHE A 347 0.19 5.04 3.93
CA PHE A 347 1.35 4.16 3.95
C PHE A 347 1.72 3.70 5.37
N TYR A 348 1.49 4.56 6.37
CA TYR A 348 1.68 4.24 7.79
C TYR A 348 0.39 3.77 8.49
N GLY A 349 -0.68 3.51 7.73
CA GLY A 349 -1.97 3.05 8.26
C GLY A 349 -2.70 4.04 9.16
N VAL A 350 -2.32 5.33 9.11
CA VAL A 350 -3.06 6.40 9.77
C VAL A 350 -4.29 6.72 8.93
N PRO A 351 -5.53 6.54 9.43
CA PRO A 351 -6.72 6.81 8.64
C PRO A 351 -6.85 8.28 8.29
N THR A 352 -7.17 8.54 7.03
CA THR A 352 -7.39 9.87 6.45
C THR A 352 -8.34 9.69 5.27
N PRO A 353 -9.14 10.71 4.88
CA PRO A 353 -10.01 10.60 3.72
C PRO A 353 -9.27 10.10 2.47
N GLN A 354 -9.88 9.16 1.75
CA GLN A 354 -9.27 8.53 0.57
C GLN A 354 -8.95 9.60 -0.48
N PRO A 355 -7.68 9.80 -0.87
CA PRO A 355 -7.32 10.79 -1.88
C PRO A 355 -7.78 10.31 -3.25
N VAL A 356 -8.56 11.16 -3.92
CA VAL A 356 -9.13 10.89 -5.26
C VAL A 356 -8.22 11.49 -6.32
N ALA A 357 -7.89 12.78 -6.18
CA ALA A 357 -7.06 13.50 -7.13
C ALA A 357 -6.37 14.72 -6.53
N TYR A 358 -5.34 15.20 -7.22
CA TYR A 358 -4.93 16.59 -7.10
C TYR A 358 -4.80 17.24 -8.48
N ILE A 359 -5.22 18.50 -8.54
CA ILE A 359 -5.32 19.28 -9.78
C ILE A 359 -4.54 20.58 -9.59
N GLU A 360 -3.77 20.98 -10.59
CA GLU A 360 -3.03 22.24 -10.62
C GLU A 360 -3.31 22.99 -11.91
N GLN A 361 -3.82 24.21 -11.77
CA GLN A 361 -3.86 25.17 -12.87
C GLN A 361 -2.51 25.90 -12.94
N ARG A 362 -1.93 25.94 -14.14
CA ARG A 362 -0.61 26.51 -14.42
C ARG A 362 -0.68 27.43 -15.63
N PHE A 363 0.10 28.51 -15.61
CA PHE A 363 0.38 29.33 -16.78
C PHE A 363 1.89 29.28 -17.01
N GLY A 364 2.34 28.45 -17.95
CA GLY A 364 3.76 28.09 -18.06
C GLY A 364 4.31 27.52 -16.75
N PRO A 365 5.43 28.04 -16.20
CA PRO A 365 5.98 27.61 -14.90
C PRO A 365 5.21 28.17 -13.68
N VAL A 366 4.31 29.14 -13.87
CA VAL A 366 3.60 29.81 -12.79
C VAL A 366 2.38 29.00 -12.38
N ARG A 367 2.31 28.59 -11.11
CA ARG A 367 1.15 27.90 -10.54
C ARG A 367 0.11 28.93 -10.10
N ARG A 368 -1.17 28.70 -10.38
CA ARG A 368 -2.32 29.53 -9.97
C ARG A 368 -3.16 28.80 -8.93
N ARG A 369 -4.34 28.28 -9.28
CA ARG A 369 -5.19 27.52 -8.35
C ARG A 369 -4.74 26.08 -8.28
N SER A 370 -5.01 25.45 -7.14
CA SER A 370 -4.80 24.02 -6.98
C SER A 370 -5.92 23.42 -6.16
N TYR A 371 -6.30 22.19 -6.46
CA TYR A 371 -7.44 21.50 -5.87
C TYR A 371 -6.96 20.17 -5.33
N PHE A 372 -7.32 19.88 -4.09
CA PHE A 372 -7.20 18.53 -3.54
C PHE A 372 -8.60 17.93 -3.46
N VAL A 373 -8.77 16.73 -3.99
CA VAL A 373 -10.03 15.99 -4.00
C VAL A 373 -9.83 14.71 -3.20
N CYS A 374 -10.71 14.45 -2.25
CA CYS A 374 -10.77 13.22 -1.48
C CYS A 374 -12.22 12.79 -1.28
N GLU A 375 -12.45 11.55 -0.90
CA GLU A 375 -13.78 11.11 -0.47
C GLU A 375 -14.28 11.91 0.73
N TYR A 376 -15.58 12.09 0.82
CA TYR A 376 -16.22 12.67 1.99
C TYR A 376 -16.38 11.60 3.08
N VAL A 377 -15.80 11.87 4.25
CA VAL A 377 -16.00 11.03 5.44
C VAL A 377 -17.20 11.56 6.21
N LYS A 378 -18.33 10.84 6.14
CA LYS A 378 -19.55 11.18 6.87
C LYS A 378 -19.37 10.81 8.35
N GLY A 379 -19.02 11.79 9.17
CA GLY A 379 -18.76 11.59 10.58
C GLY A 379 -18.83 12.87 11.40
N THR A 380 -18.70 12.70 12.72
CA THR A 380 -18.74 13.80 13.70
C THR A 380 -17.32 14.21 14.06
N ASN A 381 -17.04 15.50 14.18
CA ASN A 381 -15.71 15.91 14.61
C ASN A 381 -15.50 15.66 16.11
N TYR A 382 -14.24 15.58 16.57
CA TYR A 382 -13.95 15.27 17.97
C TYR A 382 -14.64 16.22 18.95
N ARG A 383 -14.69 17.53 18.64
CA ARG A 383 -15.26 18.53 19.55
C ARG A 383 -16.72 18.22 19.85
N GLU A 384 -17.50 17.96 18.81
CA GLU A 384 -18.91 17.59 18.93
C GLU A 384 -19.07 16.24 19.63
N TYR A 385 -18.30 15.22 19.21
CA TYR A 385 -18.43 13.86 19.75
C TYR A 385 -18.14 13.76 21.25
N PHE A 386 -17.10 14.42 21.74
CA PHE A 386 -16.75 14.38 23.16
C PHE A 386 -17.60 15.33 24.01
N ALA A 387 -18.24 16.34 23.40
CA ALA A 387 -19.22 17.19 24.09
C ALA A 387 -20.60 16.52 24.22
N ASP A 388 -20.90 15.53 23.39
CA ASP A 388 -22.18 14.81 23.40
C ASP A 388 -22.31 13.86 24.59
N HIS A 389 -23.26 14.14 25.49
CA HIS A 389 -23.54 13.36 26.70
C HIS A 389 -24.13 11.97 26.43
N VAL A 390 -24.65 11.71 25.23
CA VAL A 390 -25.19 10.40 24.84
C VAL A 390 -24.07 9.39 24.56
N VAL A 391 -22.85 9.86 24.27
CA VAL A 391 -21.71 8.98 24.00
C VAL A 391 -21.23 8.32 25.29
N SER A 392 -21.29 6.98 25.33
CA SER A 392 -20.79 6.15 26.44
C SER A 392 -19.32 6.39 26.78
N ALA A 393 -18.96 6.23 28.05
CA ALA A 393 -17.58 6.32 28.53
C ALA A 393 -16.64 5.35 27.81
N GLU A 394 -17.07 4.10 27.62
CA GLU A 394 -16.30 3.08 26.89
C GLU A 394 -15.97 3.54 25.45
N SER A 395 -16.93 4.17 24.77
CA SER A 395 -16.71 4.68 23.42
C SER A 395 -15.81 5.90 23.38
N ARG A 396 -15.87 6.78 24.40
CA ARG A 396 -14.91 7.88 24.55
C ARG A 396 -13.50 7.37 24.80
N GLU A 397 -13.33 6.38 25.67
CA GLU A 397 -12.03 5.76 25.93
C GLU A 397 -11.43 5.10 24.69
N ARG A 398 -12.25 4.37 23.93
CA ARG A 398 -11.84 3.72 22.68
C ARG A 398 -11.35 4.73 21.64
N ILE A 399 -12.07 5.83 21.45
CA ILE A 399 -11.67 6.89 20.50
C ILE A 399 -10.47 7.69 21.02
N ALA A 400 -10.37 7.89 22.34
CA ALA A 400 -9.20 8.53 22.96
C ALA A 400 -7.93 7.68 22.78
N GLN A 401 -8.05 6.36 22.87
CA GLN A 401 -6.96 5.43 22.56
C GLN A 401 -6.50 5.57 21.10
N GLN A 402 -7.43 5.64 20.14
CA GLN A 402 -7.07 5.77 18.72
C GLN A 402 -6.29 7.04 18.38
N ILE A 403 -6.63 8.19 18.97
CA ILE A 403 -5.85 9.42 18.74
C ILE A 403 -4.46 9.33 19.37
N ALA A 404 -4.32 8.67 20.52
CA ALA A 404 -3.01 8.46 21.15
C ALA A 404 -2.13 7.56 20.27
N GLU A 405 -2.68 6.46 19.73
CA GLU A 405 -1.98 5.58 18.79
C GLU A 405 -1.58 6.31 17.51
N MET A 406 -2.49 7.12 16.96
CA MET A 406 -2.20 7.96 15.80
C MET A 406 -1.04 8.92 16.10
N LEU A 407 -1.08 9.63 17.24
CA LEU A 407 -0.02 10.55 17.64
C LEU A 407 1.32 9.84 17.84
N ALA A 408 1.32 8.62 18.39
CA ALA A 408 2.51 7.79 18.54
C ALA A 408 3.11 7.38 17.19
N VAL A 409 2.27 7.02 16.20
CA VAL A 409 2.73 6.75 14.83
C VAL A 409 3.34 8.01 14.20
N LEU A 410 2.67 9.17 14.32
CA LEU A 410 3.21 10.44 13.81
C LEU A 410 4.55 10.79 14.48
N ALA A 411 4.65 10.59 15.80
CA ALA A 411 5.87 10.79 16.58
C ALA A 411 7.03 9.94 16.08
N ARG A 412 6.78 8.63 15.94
CA ARG A 412 7.76 7.66 15.47
C ARG A 412 8.36 8.02 14.12
N TYR A 413 7.54 8.51 13.19
CA TYR A 413 7.98 8.90 11.86
C TYR A 413 8.29 10.39 11.71
N ARG A 414 8.38 11.12 12.82
CA ARG A 414 8.74 12.55 12.88
C ARG A 414 7.84 13.42 12.01
N ILE A 415 6.55 13.13 12.01
CA ILE A 415 5.52 13.85 11.26
C ILE A 415 4.85 14.85 12.20
N LYS A 416 4.93 16.13 11.84
CA LYS A 416 4.10 17.18 12.44
C LYS A 416 2.86 17.37 11.58
N HIS A 417 1.68 17.40 12.19
CA HIS A 417 0.44 17.76 11.54
C HIS A 417 0.37 19.27 11.25
N GLY A 418 0.68 20.13 12.23
CA GLY A 418 0.77 21.58 12.05
C GLY A 418 -0.53 22.36 12.29
N ASP A 419 -1.70 21.71 12.23
CA ASP A 419 -2.99 22.25 12.70
C ASP A 419 -3.77 21.19 13.48
N MET A 420 -3.16 20.58 14.50
CA MET A 420 -3.80 19.52 15.29
C MET A 420 -4.87 20.09 16.24
N LYS A 421 -6.10 20.23 15.75
CA LYS A 421 -7.27 20.68 16.52
C LYS A 421 -8.40 19.66 16.40
N ALA A 422 -9.30 19.65 17.39
CA ALA A 422 -10.41 18.68 17.44
C ALA A 422 -11.31 18.69 16.19
N THR A 423 -11.47 19.84 15.52
CA THR A 423 -12.28 19.93 14.28
C THR A 423 -11.60 19.35 13.03
N ASN A 424 -10.31 19.04 13.09
CA ASN A 424 -9.59 18.35 12.00
C ASN A 424 -9.54 16.82 12.19
N LEU A 425 -10.16 16.30 13.26
CA LEU A 425 -10.31 14.88 13.53
C LEU A 425 -11.78 14.51 13.38
N ILE A 426 -12.07 13.55 12.49
CA ILE A 426 -13.43 13.07 12.20
C ILE A 426 -13.58 11.65 12.71
N ILE A 427 -14.70 11.36 13.35
CA ILE A 427 -15.08 10.02 13.80
C ILE A 427 -16.17 9.51 12.87
N ALA A 428 -15.86 8.44 12.15
CA ALA A 428 -16.82 7.73 11.29
C ALA A 428 -16.59 6.22 11.45
N ASP A 429 -17.67 5.44 11.51
CA ASP A 429 -17.62 3.98 11.68
C ASP A 429 -16.72 3.53 12.85
N SER A 430 -16.82 4.24 13.99
CA SER A 430 -15.99 4.03 15.19
C SER A 430 -14.48 4.17 14.95
N ARG A 431 -14.06 4.89 13.91
CA ARG A 431 -12.66 5.14 13.56
C ARG A 431 -12.34 6.62 13.46
N THR A 432 -11.12 6.95 13.82
CA THR A 432 -10.55 8.30 13.79
C THR A 432 -9.86 8.59 12.47
N TYR A 433 -10.31 9.62 11.75
CA TYR A 433 -9.73 10.11 10.52
C TYR A 433 -9.06 11.47 10.72
N LEU A 434 -7.80 11.59 10.28
CA LEU A 434 -7.06 12.84 10.28
C LEU A 434 -7.29 13.61 8.98
N THR A 435 -7.63 14.89 9.07
CA THR A 435 -7.91 15.77 7.92
C THR A 435 -7.07 17.04 7.97
N ASP A 436 -7.17 17.87 6.94
CA ASP A 436 -6.44 19.15 6.81
C ASP A 436 -4.91 19.02 6.75
N LEU A 437 -4.44 18.27 5.74
CA LEU A 437 -3.04 17.83 5.64
C LEU A 437 -2.08 18.84 4.96
N ASP A 438 -2.49 20.09 4.73
CA ASP A 438 -1.70 21.06 3.95
C ASP A 438 -0.54 21.69 4.73
N ALA A 439 -0.65 21.74 6.06
CA ALA A 439 0.39 22.21 6.98
C ALA A 439 1.37 21.09 7.39
N MET A 440 1.01 19.83 7.13
CA MET A 440 1.73 18.64 7.63
C MET A 440 3.09 18.46 6.98
N ARG A 441 4.10 18.10 7.78
CA ARG A 441 5.51 18.00 7.36
C ARG A 441 6.26 16.88 8.09
N GLU A 442 7.16 16.23 7.36
CA GLU A 442 8.15 15.30 7.92
C GLU A 442 9.43 16.05 8.30
N TYR A 443 10.00 15.70 9.45
CA TYR A 443 11.25 16.25 9.96
C TYR A 443 12.39 15.24 9.80
N ARG A 444 13.57 15.73 9.38
CA ARG A 444 14.76 14.89 9.19
C ARG A 444 15.37 14.47 10.53
N THR A 445 15.43 15.40 11.48
CA THR A 445 16.11 15.21 12.77
C THR A 445 15.11 15.17 13.92
N ALA A 446 15.43 14.39 14.95
CA ALA A 446 14.61 14.29 16.15
C ALA A 446 14.56 15.62 16.93
N LEU A 447 15.67 16.37 16.96
CA LEU A 447 15.77 17.64 17.68
C LEU A 447 14.72 18.67 17.20
N CYS A 448 14.66 18.93 15.88
CA CYS A 448 13.68 19.86 15.32
C CYS A 448 12.24 19.31 15.44
N PHE A 449 12.09 17.99 15.43
CA PHE A 449 10.80 17.33 15.53
C PHE A 449 10.20 17.45 16.94
N HIS A 450 11.00 17.27 18.00
CA HIS A 450 10.48 17.18 19.37
C HIS A 450 9.67 18.42 19.77
N SER A 451 10.23 19.62 19.57
CA SER A 451 9.51 20.88 19.82
C SER A 451 8.24 21.01 18.96
N ALA A 452 8.32 20.60 17.69
CA ALA A 452 7.18 20.63 16.77
C ALA A 452 6.05 19.67 17.17
N HIS A 453 6.38 18.47 17.66
CA HIS A 453 5.41 17.49 18.13
C HIS A 453 4.69 17.96 19.40
N ASN A 454 5.45 18.50 20.35
CA ASN A 454 4.87 19.05 21.58
C ASN A 454 3.89 20.20 21.29
N GLN A 455 4.13 21.00 20.23
CA GLN A 455 3.18 22.01 19.78
C GLN A 455 1.86 21.41 19.26
N ASP A 456 1.90 20.29 18.52
CA ASP A 456 0.69 19.61 18.05
C ASP A 456 -0.10 19.02 19.24
N ILE A 457 0.58 18.36 20.19
CA ILE A 457 -0.06 17.85 21.42
C ILE A 457 -0.67 19.00 22.22
N LYS A 458 0.06 20.10 22.40
CA LYS A 458 -0.43 21.29 23.12
C LYS A 458 -1.68 21.85 22.45
N ARG A 459 -1.63 22.09 21.13
CA ARG A 459 -2.77 22.61 20.35
C ARG A 459 -3.98 21.68 20.41
N PHE A 460 -3.76 20.37 20.41
CA PHE A 460 -4.83 19.40 20.60
C PHE A 460 -5.48 19.55 21.98
N LEU A 461 -4.67 19.52 23.04
CA LEU A 461 -5.13 19.62 24.44
C LEU A 461 -5.78 20.96 24.78
N GLU A 462 -5.43 22.05 24.08
CA GLU A 462 -6.05 23.37 24.20
C GLU A 462 -7.54 23.37 23.77
N ASN A 463 -8.00 22.38 22.99
CA ASN A 463 -9.43 22.27 22.65
C ASN A 463 -10.30 21.84 23.85
N TRP A 464 -9.69 21.36 24.94
CA TRP A 464 -10.37 20.71 26.06
C TRP A 464 -10.15 21.45 27.39
N THR A 465 -9.74 22.72 27.37
CA THR A 465 -9.49 23.49 28.60
C THR A 465 -10.72 23.62 29.49
N ASN A 466 -11.91 23.62 28.87
CA ASN A 466 -13.20 23.72 29.58
C ASN A 466 -13.79 22.33 29.91
N TYR A 467 -13.11 21.24 29.55
CA TYR A 467 -13.57 19.86 29.71
C TYR A 467 -12.48 19.02 30.39
N GLN A 468 -12.28 19.26 31.68
CA GLN A 468 -11.09 18.75 32.39
C GLN A 468 -11.01 17.22 32.45
N GLU A 469 -12.14 16.52 32.58
CA GLU A 469 -12.20 15.05 32.54
C GLU A 469 -11.70 14.50 31.19
N ILE A 470 -12.21 15.03 30.09
CA ILE A 470 -11.82 14.66 28.72
C ILE A 470 -10.35 14.99 28.47
N ARG A 471 -9.88 16.15 28.96
CA ARG A 471 -8.49 16.56 28.86
C ARG A 471 -7.55 15.60 29.60
N ASN A 472 -7.93 15.15 30.79
CA ASN A 472 -7.17 14.17 31.56
C ASN A 472 -7.15 12.81 30.86
N LEU A 473 -8.30 12.33 30.38
CA LEU A 473 -8.38 11.11 29.56
C LEU A 473 -7.38 11.14 28.39
N PHE A 474 -7.33 12.23 27.62
CA PHE A 474 -6.36 12.33 26.52
C PHE A 474 -4.91 12.35 26.99
N LYS A 475 -4.60 13.07 28.08
CA LYS A 475 -3.24 13.10 28.65
C LYS A 475 -2.79 11.71 29.08
N ASP A 476 -3.67 10.96 29.74
CA ASP A 476 -3.37 9.62 30.24
C ASP A 476 -3.10 8.67 29.08
N LYS A 477 -3.97 8.67 28.06
CA LYS A 477 -3.79 7.83 26.86
C LYS A 477 -2.53 8.20 26.08
N ILE A 478 -2.25 9.49 25.88
CA ILE A 478 -1.03 9.94 25.18
C ILE A 478 0.22 9.55 25.96
N SER A 479 0.22 9.72 27.28
CA SER A 479 1.39 9.42 28.12
C SER A 479 1.66 7.92 28.21
N SER A 480 0.64 7.07 28.08
CA SER A 480 0.81 5.61 28.09
C SER A 480 1.53 5.04 26.86
N LEU A 481 1.66 5.83 25.78
CA LEU A 481 2.29 5.42 24.52
C LEU A 481 3.59 6.17 24.20
N ALA A 482 3.95 7.16 25.02
CA ALA A 482 5.20 7.92 24.91
C ALA A 482 6.36 7.15 25.54
#